data_AF-A0A7X3YZI9-F1
#
_entry.id   AF-A0A7X3YZI9-F1
#
_cell.length_a   1.000
_cell.length_b   1.000
_cell.length_c   1.000
_cell.angle_alpha   90.00
_cell.angle_beta   90.00
_cell.angle_gamma   90.00
#
_symmetry.space_group_name_H-M   'P 1'
#
loop_
_entity.id
_entity.type
_entity.pdbx_description
1 polymer ?
#
loop_
_entity_poly.entity_id
_entity_poly.type
_entity_poly.pdbx_seq_one_letter_code
_entity_poly.pdbx_strand_id
1 'polypeptide(L)'
;MSRPHKILVVDDEPDLEPLVLQRMRREIRNNTYEFAFANNGIRALDQLNADENIDIVLSDINMPKMDGLTLLEQIPSVNPNIRSVIVSAYGDMKNIRKAMNRGAFDFVTKPIDFMDLKTTIERTAKHLELWRDALAARDKLTSINNELSIADKMQQSILPRIFPSGKNYKLAGTMLPARTVGGDFFDVINCGEGKIGIVIADVSGKGVLAAMFMMSSRTLIKGSAIGNKNPSDVLKEVNRLLVEDNSTGMFVSVFYCVVDIRTGQISYSNGGHNPPLIVKSDGSSMFLTTEGGVALGMFEEIEFKDHQFTLEPNDRVVFYTNGITETMNADDELFGNKGLMQAVKSNKDLNIEQFNQAIVSSVREFSKDVRQSDDLTCISLRYDGPASSGV
;
A
#
# COMPACT_ATOMS: atom_id res chain seq x y z
N MET A 1 31.90 9.81 -9.41
CA MET A 1 32.03 11.28 -9.58
C MET A 1 30.72 11.76 -10.18
N SER A 2 30.08 12.78 -9.61
CA SER A 2 28.86 13.35 -10.18
C SER A 2 29.17 13.97 -11.54
N ARG A 3 28.21 13.96 -12.48
CA ARG A 3 28.37 14.63 -13.77
C ARG A 3 28.58 16.15 -13.54
N PRO A 4 29.41 16.83 -14.35
CA PRO A 4 29.50 18.29 -14.27
C PRO A 4 28.14 18.92 -14.56
N HIS A 5 27.82 20.03 -13.90
CA HIS A 5 26.64 20.82 -14.27
C HIS A 5 26.97 21.57 -15.56
N LYS A 6 26.18 21.35 -16.61
CA LYS A 6 26.37 22.04 -17.89
C LYS A 6 25.61 23.35 -17.91
N ILE A 7 26.32 24.43 -18.20
CA ILE A 7 25.84 25.80 -18.11
C ILE A 7 25.88 26.43 -19.49
N LEU A 8 24.71 26.83 -20.00
CA LEU A 8 24.61 27.58 -21.25
C LEU A 8 24.64 29.08 -20.95
N VAL A 9 25.67 29.76 -21.45
CA VAL A 9 25.78 31.22 -21.38
C VAL A 9 25.24 31.83 -22.67
N VAL A 10 24.29 32.74 -22.55
CA VAL A 10 23.62 33.40 -23.66
C VAL A 10 23.85 34.89 -23.56
N ASP A 11 24.75 35.41 -24.39
CA ASP A 11 25.11 36.84 -24.43
C ASP A 11 25.67 37.13 -25.83
N ASP A 12 25.37 38.30 -26.39
CA ASP A 12 25.86 38.72 -27.71
C ASP A 12 27.22 39.41 -27.67
N GLU A 13 27.77 39.67 -26.48
CA GLU A 13 29.11 40.23 -26.27
C GLU A 13 30.21 39.17 -26.53
N PRO A 14 31.04 39.35 -27.59
CA PRO A 14 32.02 38.33 -28.00
C PRO A 14 33.15 38.12 -26.98
N ASP A 15 33.41 39.11 -26.12
CA ASP A 15 34.45 39.04 -25.11
C ASP A 15 34.01 38.28 -23.84
N LEU A 16 32.72 37.98 -23.67
CA LEU A 16 32.22 37.28 -22.49
C LEU A 16 32.65 35.82 -22.45
N GLU A 17 32.61 35.12 -23.59
CA GLU A 17 33.02 33.71 -23.69
C GLU A 17 34.46 33.47 -23.20
N PRO A 18 35.50 34.13 -23.76
CA PRO A 18 36.87 33.95 -23.29
C PRO A 18 37.04 34.38 -21.82
N LEU A 19 36.30 35.39 -21.37
CA LEU A 19 36.35 35.87 -19.98
C LEU A 19 35.79 34.84 -19.00
N VAL A 20 34.63 34.24 -19.28
CA VAL A 20 34.02 33.19 -18.43
C VAL A 20 34.94 31.98 -18.36
N LEU A 21 35.46 31.52 -19.49
CA LEU A 21 36.40 30.39 -19.54
C LEU A 21 37.69 30.67 -18.76
N GLN A 22 38.22 31.90 -18.84
CA GLN A 22 39.41 32.29 -18.07
C GLN A 22 39.13 32.34 -16.57
N ARG A 23 38.01 32.93 -16.16
CA ARG A 23 37.66 33.15 -14.74
C ARG A 23 37.18 31.87 -14.04
N MET A 24 36.55 30.94 -14.75
CA MET A 24 36.04 29.65 -14.24
C MET A 24 36.96 28.45 -14.56
N ARG A 25 38.22 28.72 -14.96
CA ARG A 25 39.20 27.69 -15.36
C ARG A 25 39.44 26.63 -14.28
N ARG A 26 39.28 26.94 -12.99
CA ARG A 26 39.53 25.99 -11.90
C ARG A 26 38.39 24.97 -11.81
N GLU A 27 37.15 25.43 -11.87
CA GLU A 27 35.93 24.64 -11.81
C GLU A 27 35.80 23.73 -13.03
N ILE A 28 36.15 24.24 -14.22
CA ILE A 28 36.23 23.46 -15.45
C ILE A 28 37.26 22.33 -15.32
N ARG A 29 38.47 22.64 -14.83
CA ARG A 29 39.54 21.63 -14.63
C ARG A 29 39.19 20.59 -13.57
N ASN A 30 38.42 20.97 -12.56
CA ASN A 30 37.92 20.07 -11.54
C ASN A 30 36.68 19.27 -11.99
N ASN A 31 36.26 19.42 -13.25
CA ASN A 31 35.08 18.78 -13.82
C ASN A 31 33.79 19.07 -13.02
N THR A 32 33.69 20.28 -12.47
CA THR A 32 32.52 20.74 -11.71
C THR A 32 31.47 21.37 -12.65
N TYR A 33 31.94 22.17 -13.62
CA TYR A 33 31.09 22.85 -14.61
C TYR A 33 31.59 22.60 -16.02
N GLU A 34 30.65 22.45 -16.95
CA GLU A 34 30.87 22.46 -18.39
C GLU A 34 30.13 23.66 -18.97
N PHE A 35 30.76 24.46 -19.84
CA PHE A 35 30.13 25.65 -20.40
C PHE A 35 29.83 25.46 -21.88
N ALA A 36 28.63 25.90 -22.29
CA ALA A 36 28.22 26.08 -23.67
C ALA A 36 27.86 27.56 -23.89
N PHE A 37 27.93 28.04 -25.13
CA PHE A 37 27.73 29.46 -25.46
C PHE A 37 26.78 29.63 -26.63
N ALA A 38 25.92 30.64 -26.55
CA ALA A 38 25.03 31.09 -27.62
C ALA A 38 24.97 32.62 -27.66
N ASN A 39 24.82 33.19 -28.85
CA ASN A 39 24.85 34.64 -29.05
C ASN A 39 23.47 35.32 -29.21
N ASN A 40 22.40 34.58 -28.95
CA ASN A 40 21.01 35.06 -28.88
C ASN A 40 20.09 33.93 -28.41
N GLY A 41 18.86 34.27 -28.01
CA GLY A 41 17.89 33.30 -27.52
C GLY A 41 17.47 32.21 -28.52
N ILE A 42 17.47 32.48 -29.83
CA ILE A 42 17.11 31.46 -30.84
C ILE A 42 18.16 30.34 -30.86
N ARG A 43 19.45 30.71 -30.93
CA ARG A 43 20.54 29.73 -30.89
C ARG A 43 20.61 29.00 -29.55
N ALA A 44 20.27 29.68 -28.46
CA ALA A 44 20.17 29.04 -27.16
C ALA A 44 19.10 27.95 -27.16
N LEU A 45 17.90 28.24 -27.69
CA LEU A 45 16.84 27.22 -27.81
C LEU A 45 17.22 26.06 -28.71
N ASP A 46 17.89 26.31 -29.84
CA ASP A 46 18.40 25.24 -30.70
C ASP A 46 19.33 24.30 -29.91
N GLN A 47 20.22 24.87 -29.08
CA GLN A 47 21.13 24.08 -28.23
C GLN A 47 20.39 23.36 -27.10
N LEU A 48 19.41 24.00 -26.45
CA LEU A 48 18.62 23.37 -25.39
C LEU A 48 17.79 22.19 -25.91
N ASN A 49 17.31 22.27 -27.16
CA ASN A 49 16.63 21.15 -27.81
C ASN A 49 17.58 20.05 -28.27
N ALA A 50 18.84 20.38 -28.57
CA ALA A 50 19.85 19.43 -29.03
C ALA A 50 20.58 18.71 -27.87
N ASP A 51 20.68 19.33 -26.70
CA ASP A 51 21.39 18.79 -25.54
C ASP A 51 20.53 18.85 -24.27
N GLU A 52 19.97 17.71 -23.90
CA GLU A 52 19.15 17.55 -22.70
C GLU A 52 19.95 17.65 -21.38
N ASN A 53 21.28 17.71 -21.44
CA ASN A 53 22.15 17.78 -20.25
C ASN A 53 22.42 19.21 -19.77
N ILE A 54 21.89 20.23 -20.43
CA ILE A 54 22.01 21.61 -19.96
C ILE A 54 21.17 21.79 -18.70
N ASP A 55 21.83 22.23 -17.64
CA ASP A 55 21.28 22.30 -16.29
C ASP A 55 20.91 23.74 -15.92
N ILE A 56 21.75 24.68 -16.33
CA ILE A 56 21.64 26.11 -16.00
C ILE A 56 21.74 26.93 -17.29
N VAL A 57 20.89 27.95 -17.41
CA VAL A 57 21.00 28.97 -18.46
C VAL A 57 21.34 30.31 -17.82
N LEU A 58 22.48 30.88 -18.16
CA LEU A 58 22.86 32.25 -17.81
C LEU A 58 22.57 33.13 -19.01
N SER A 59 21.54 34.00 -18.96
CA SER A 59 21.14 34.79 -20.13
C SER A 59 21.19 36.27 -19.84
N ASP A 60 21.82 37.05 -20.72
CA ASP A 60 21.58 38.49 -20.77
C ASP A 60 20.12 38.76 -21.13
N ILE A 61 19.60 39.91 -20.70
CA ILE A 61 18.26 40.37 -21.08
C ILE A 61 18.27 40.91 -22.50
N ASN A 62 19.20 41.79 -22.84
CA ASN A 62 19.15 42.55 -24.09
C ASN A 62 20.05 41.91 -25.14
N MET A 63 19.45 41.16 -26.07
CA MET A 63 20.17 40.47 -27.14
C MET A 63 19.42 40.57 -28.47
N PRO A 64 20.11 40.48 -29.62
CA PRO A 64 19.49 40.52 -30.94
C PRO A 64 18.62 39.26 -31.19
N LYS A 65 17.63 39.41 -32.08
CA LYS A 65 16.69 38.36 -32.52
C LYS A 65 15.70 37.88 -31.45
N MET A 66 16.18 37.40 -30.31
CA MET A 66 15.37 36.99 -29.16
C MET A 66 16.06 37.42 -27.87
N ASP A 67 15.32 38.19 -27.06
CA ASP A 67 15.76 38.70 -25.77
C ASP A 67 15.71 37.61 -24.68
N GLY A 68 16.44 37.81 -23.58
CA GLY A 68 16.53 36.83 -22.49
C GLY A 68 15.22 36.61 -21.75
N LEU A 69 14.33 37.61 -21.72
CA LEU A 69 13.02 37.51 -21.07
C LEU A 69 12.04 36.65 -21.87
N THR A 70 12.15 36.67 -23.20
CA THR A 70 11.39 35.80 -24.11
C THR A 70 11.96 34.40 -24.09
N LEU A 71 13.29 34.26 -24.06
CA LEU A 71 13.97 32.98 -23.89
C LEU A 71 13.52 32.28 -22.59
N LEU A 72 13.51 33.02 -21.47
CA LEU A 72 13.05 32.53 -20.16
C LEU A 72 11.64 31.95 -20.20
N GLU A 73 10.72 32.56 -20.95
CA GLU A 73 9.34 32.07 -21.09
C GLU A 73 9.26 30.78 -21.91
N GLN A 74 10.23 30.52 -22.80
CA GLN A 74 10.26 29.34 -23.66
C GLN A 74 10.98 28.14 -23.05
N ILE A 75 11.98 28.36 -22.20
CA ILE A 75 12.78 27.30 -21.55
C ILE A 75 11.92 26.21 -20.90
N PRO A 76 10.85 26.52 -20.12
CA PRO A 76 10.03 25.48 -19.49
C PRO A 76 9.33 24.53 -20.47
N SER A 77 9.10 24.97 -21.71
CA SER A 77 8.50 24.14 -22.77
C SER A 77 9.50 23.17 -23.38
N VAL A 78 10.80 23.49 -23.32
CA VAL A 78 11.88 22.60 -23.76
C VAL A 78 12.21 21.61 -22.64
N ASN A 79 12.53 22.14 -21.46
CA ASN A 79 12.81 21.33 -20.28
C ASN A 79 12.48 22.11 -18.99
N PRO A 80 11.44 21.71 -18.24
CA PRO A 80 11.01 22.41 -17.02
C PRO A 80 12.00 22.28 -15.84
N ASN A 81 13.02 21.41 -15.96
CA ASN A 81 14.02 21.23 -14.92
C ASN A 81 15.20 22.19 -15.04
N ILE A 82 15.34 22.93 -16.13
CA ILE A 82 16.40 23.93 -16.30
C ILE A 82 16.18 25.09 -15.34
N ARG A 83 17.26 25.62 -14.77
CA ARG A 83 17.23 26.83 -13.95
C ARG A 83 17.88 27.98 -14.69
N SER A 84 17.13 29.06 -14.88
CA SER A 84 17.60 30.23 -15.60
C SER A 84 18.04 31.31 -14.62
N VAL A 85 19.26 31.83 -14.79
CA VAL A 85 19.77 33.00 -14.07
C VAL A 85 19.90 34.13 -15.07
N ILE A 86 19.30 35.27 -14.75
CA ILE A 86 19.26 36.41 -15.66
C ILE A 86 20.39 37.38 -15.34
N VAL A 87 21.15 37.76 -16.35
CA VAL A 87 22.18 38.79 -16.27
C VAL A 87 21.55 40.11 -16.73
N SER A 88 21.56 41.13 -15.89
CA SER A 88 20.88 42.41 -16.15
C SER A 88 21.78 43.60 -15.88
N ALA A 89 21.53 44.74 -16.52
CA ALA A 89 22.26 45.97 -16.24
C ALA A 89 22.04 46.47 -14.79
N TYR A 90 23.08 47.08 -14.20
CA TYR A 90 22.97 47.71 -12.89
C TYR A 90 21.85 48.77 -12.86
N GLY A 91 20.94 48.68 -11.90
CA GLY A 91 19.82 49.60 -11.74
C GLY A 91 18.56 49.25 -12.56
N ASP A 92 18.57 48.20 -13.40
CA ASP A 92 17.40 47.77 -14.16
C ASP A 92 16.44 46.88 -13.33
N MET A 93 15.94 47.45 -12.24
CA MET A 93 15.04 46.74 -11.32
C MET A 93 13.71 46.33 -11.97
N LYS A 94 13.28 47.04 -13.03
CA LYS A 94 12.03 46.74 -13.73
C LYS A 94 12.15 45.40 -14.47
N ASN A 95 13.25 45.19 -15.20
CA ASN A 95 13.45 43.94 -15.94
C ASN A 95 13.84 42.78 -15.01
N ILE A 96 14.63 43.01 -13.95
CA ILE A 96 14.91 41.99 -12.93
C ILE A 96 13.62 41.49 -12.28
N ARG A 97 12.73 42.40 -11.86
CA ARG A 97 11.44 42.00 -11.28
C ARG A 97 10.57 41.23 -12.29
N LYS A 98 10.59 41.63 -13.55
CA LYS A 98 9.89 40.93 -14.63
C LYS A 98 10.44 39.52 -14.84
N ALA A 99 11.77 39.34 -14.83
CA ALA A 99 12.43 38.04 -14.90
C ALA A 99 12.03 37.12 -13.74
N MET A 100 12.13 37.60 -12.50
CA MET A 100 11.78 36.79 -11.33
C MET A 100 10.30 36.37 -11.34
N ASN A 101 9.40 37.28 -11.70
CA ASN A 101 7.97 36.96 -11.85
C ASN A 101 7.68 35.95 -12.98
N ARG A 102 8.60 35.82 -13.95
CA ARG A 102 8.53 34.86 -15.06
C ARG A 102 9.25 33.54 -14.75
N GLY A 103 9.73 33.35 -13.53
CA GLY A 103 10.35 32.10 -13.08
C GLY A 103 11.86 32.02 -13.29
N ALA A 104 12.56 33.15 -13.44
CA ALA A 104 14.01 33.16 -13.27
C ALA A 104 14.36 32.66 -11.85
N PHE A 105 15.34 31.78 -11.77
CA PHE A 105 15.78 31.20 -10.50
C PHE A 105 16.52 32.25 -9.67
N ASP A 106 17.39 33.03 -10.31
CA ASP A 106 18.12 34.13 -9.69
C ASP A 106 18.57 35.15 -10.75
N PHE A 107 19.31 36.17 -10.35
CA PHE A 107 19.90 37.16 -11.26
C PHE A 107 21.32 37.56 -10.86
N VAL A 108 22.05 38.15 -11.82
CA VAL A 108 23.37 38.76 -11.63
C VAL A 108 23.38 40.12 -12.33
N THR A 109 24.10 41.11 -11.79
CA THR A 109 24.16 42.46 -12.39
C THR A 109 25.43 42.70 -13.19
N LYS A 110 25.36 43.50 -14.27
CA LYS A 110 26.52 44.02 -15.03
C LYS A 110 27.02 45.34 -14.40
N PRO A 111 28.35 45.57 -14.25
CA PRO A 111 29.45 44.68 -14.64
C PRO A 111 29.49 43.42 -13.77
N ILE A 112 29.72 42.26 -14.40
CA ILE A 112 29.61 40.95 -13.74
C ILE A 112 30.69 40.82 -12.66
N ASP A 113 30.26 40.76 -11.40
CA ASP A 113 31.10 40.28 -10.31
C ASP A 113 31.17 38.75 -10.36
N PHE A 114 32.34 38.22 -10.70
CA PHE A 114 32.54 36.77 -10.82
C PHE A 114 32.45 36.02 -9.49
N MET A 115 32.63 36.70 -8.35
CA MET A 115 32.42 36.09 -7.04
C MET A 115 30.92 35.90 -6.77
N ASP A 116 30.10 36.89 -7.14
CA ASP A 116 28.65 36.81 -7.04
C ASP A 116 28.09 35.78 -8.04
N LEU A 117 28.51 35.85 -9.32
CA LEU A 117 28.14 34.87 -10.35
C LEU A 117 28.44 33.44 -9.91
N LYS A 118 29.63 33.20 -9.34
CA LYS A 118 30.01 31.89 -8.83
C LYS A 118 29.07 31.44 -7.70
N THR A 119 28.78 32.33 -6.75
CA THR A 119 27.88 32.03 -5.64
C THR A 119 26.48 31.68 -6.14
N THR A 120 25.98 32.40 -7.15
CA THR A 120 24.68 32.15 -7.78
C THR A 120 24.66 30.83 -8.53
N ILE A 121 25.69 30.51 -9.32
CA ILE A 121 25.83 29.21 -10.00
C ILE A 121 25.89 28.08 -8.98
N GLU A 122 26.69 28.20 -7.92
CA GLU A 122 26.82 27.19 -6.86
C GLU A 122 25.49 26.93 -6.15
N ARG A 123 24.74 27.99 -5.81
CA ARG A 123 23.39 27.87 -5.22
C ARG A 123 22.42 27.19 -6.17
N THR A 124 22.45 27.57 -7.46
CA THR A 124 21.60 27.01 -8.50
C THR A 124 21.89 25.51 -8.71
N ALA A 125 23.16 25.15 -8.82
CA ALA A 125 23.62 23.78 -8.95
C ALA A 125 23.20 22.91 -7.75
N LYS A 126 23.40 23.42 -6.53
CA LYS A 126 22.97 22.72 -5.31
C LYS A 126 21.45 22.51 -5.26
N HIS A 127 20.67 23.51 -5.68
CA HIS A 127 19.22 23.37 -5.78
C HIS A 127 18.81 22.30 -6.80
N LEU A 128 19.49 22.25 -7.95
CA LEU A 128 19.26 21.23 -8.98
C LEU A 128 19.58 19.81 -8.48
N GLU A 129 20.65 19.63 -7.71
CA GLU A 129 20.98 18.35 -7.07
C GLU A 129 19.87 17.89 -6.13
N LEU A 130 19.45 18.76 -5.20
CA LEU A 130 18.35 18.46 -4.27
C LEU A 130 17.04 18.13 -5.01
N TRP A 131 16.74 18.85 -6.10
CA TRP A 131 15.56 18.61 -6.91
C TRP A 131 15.61 17.25 -7.61
N ARG A 132 16.77 16.87 -8.16
CA ARG A 132 16.98 15.56 -8.80
C ARG A 132 16.82 14.41 -7.82
N ASP A 133 17.39 14.54 -6.63
CA ASP A 133 17.26 13.53 -5.57
C ASP A 133 15.80 13.37 -5.13
N ALA A 134 15.08 14.48 -4.99
CA ALA A 134 13.66 14.47 -4.66
C ALA A 134 12.80 13.80 -5.75
N LEU A 135 13.08 14.09 -7.03
CA LEU A 135 12.41 13.45 -8.16
C LEU A 135 12.69 11.94 -8.19
N ALA A 136 13.95 11.52 -8.06
CA ALA A 136 14.32 10.11 -8.05
C ALA A 136 13.67 9.35 -6.87
N ALA A 137 13.62 9.96 -5.68
CA ALA A 137 12.95 9.39 -4.53
C ALA A 137 11.44 9.24 -4.75
N ARG A 138 10.79 10.26 -5.34
CA ARG A 138 9.37 10.23 -5.68
C ARG A 138 9.06 9.14 -6.70
N ASP A 139 9.86 9.03 -7.75
CA ASP A 139 9.65 8.05 -8.81
C ASP A 139 9.83 6.62 -8.28
N LYS A 140 10.83 6.41 -7.39
CA LYS A 140 11.00 5.14 -6.67
C LYS A 140 9.81 4.79 -5.78
N LEU A 141 9.30 5.75 -5.00
CA LEU A 141 8.10 5.54 -4.18
C LEU A 141 6.87 5.21 -5.03
N THR A 142 6.74 5.87 -6.19
CA THR A 142 5.65 5.61 -7.15
C THR A 142 5.74 4.18 -7.70
N SER A 143 6.94 3.71 -8.06
CA SER A 143 7.16 2.32 -8.50
C SER A 143 6.76 1.31 -7.42
N ILE A 144 7.21 1.52 -6.17
CA ILE A 144 6.88 0.63 -5.04
C ILE A 144 5.36 0.61 -4.78
N ASN A 145 4.69 1.77 -4.83
CA ASN A 145 3.24 1.84 -4.66
C ASN A 145 2.49 1.10 -5.77
N ASN A 146 2.96 1.17 -7.02
CA ASN A 146 2.39 0.44 -8.14
C ASN A 146 2.55 -1.09 -7.95
N GLU A 147 3.74 -1.54 -7.54
CA GLU A 147 4.00 -2.95 -7.23
C GLU A 147 3.09 -3.46 -6.08
N LEU A 148 2.92 -2.68 -5.01
CA LEU A 148 2.02 -3.01 -3.91
C LEU A 148 0.55 -3.05 -4.34
N SER A 149 0.12 -2.15 -5.24
CA SER A 149 -1.25 -2.19 -5.79
C SER A 149 -1.52 -3.44 -6.61
N ILE A 150 -0.51 -3.96 -7.32
CA ILE A 150 -0.62 -5.24 -8.02
C ILE A 150 -0.77 -6.38 -7.01
N ALA A 151 0.03 -6.38 -5.94
CA ALA A 151 -0.06 -7.39 -4.89
C ALA A 151 -1.43 -7.41 -4.19
N ASP A 152 -2.01 -6.24 -3.89
CA ASP A 152 -3.38 -6.11 -3.36
C ASP A 152 -4.41 -6.75 -4.29
N LYS A 153 -4.36 -6.42 -5.59
CA LYS A 153 -5.27 -7.03 -6.58
C LYS A 153 -5.13 -8.55 -6.65
N MET A 154 -3.91 -9.07 -6.55
CA MET A 154 -3.67 -10.52 -6.49
C MET A 154 -4.29 -11.13 -5.22
N GLN A 155 -4.04 -10.56 -4.05
CA GLN A 155 -4.64 -11.02 -2.78
C GLN A 155 -6.17 -11.02 -2.84
N GLN A 156 -6.79 -9.95 -3.32
CA GLN A 156 -8.24 -9.84 -3.48
C GLN A 156 -8.82 -10.80 -4.54
N SER A 157 -8.00 -11.32 -5.46
CA SER A 157 -8.44 -12.32 -6.45
C SER A 157 -8.43 -13.74 -5.90
N ILE A 158 -7.62 -13.99 -4.85
CA ILE A 158 -7.45 -15.29 -4.21
C ILE A 158 -8.57 -15.54 -3.19
N LEU A 159 -9.04 -14.50 -2.50
CA LEU A 159 -10.12 -14.61 -1.52
C LEU A 159 -11.48 -14.85 -2.19
N PRO A 160 -12.34 -15.70 -1.60
CA PRO A 160 -13.64 -15.99 -2.20
C PRO A 160 -14.54 -14.74 -2.19
N ARG A 161 -14.99 -14.35 -3.39
CA ARG A 161 -15.95 -13.25 -3.59
C ARG A 161 -17.40 -13.74 -3.69
N ILE A 162 -17.56 -14.99 -4.11
CA ILE A 162 -18.86 -15.66 -4.26
C ILE A 162 -18.86 -16.81 -3.28
N PHE A 163 -19.77 -16.75 -2.33
CA PHE A 163 -19.95 -17.83 -1.37
C PHE A 163 -20.95 -18.83 -1.93
N PRO A 164 -20.69 -20.14 -1.79
CA PRO A 164 -21.71 -21.13 -2.10
C PRO A 164 -22.86 -20.91 -1.12
N SER A 165 -24.05 -20.64 -1.65
CA SER A 165 -25.27 -20.48 -0.86
C SER A 165 -26.29 -21.52 -1.30
N GLY A 166 -26.96 -22.14 -0.33
CA GLY A 166 -27.93 -23.19 -0.56
C GLY A 166 -29.33 -22.79 -0.12
N LYS A 167 -30.25 -23.75 -0.20
CA LYS A 167 -31.53 -23.68 0.52
C LYS A 167 -31.32 -23.87 2.02
N ASN A 168 -30.31 -24.65 2.40
CA ASN A 168 -30.06 -25.08 3.77
C ASN A 168 -29.16 -24.13 4.57
N TYR A 169 -28.47 -23.20 3.92
CA TYR A 169 -27.52 -22.31 4.59
C TYR A 169 -27.18 -21.08 3.74
N LYS A 170 -26.72 -20.03 4.41
CA LYS A 170 -26.24 -18.78 3.82
C LYS A 170 -24.87 -18.41 4.40
N LEU A 171 -24.02 -17.80 3.59
CA LEU A 171 -22.67 -17.37 3.94
C LEU A 171 -22.43 -15.94 3.46
N ALA A 172 -21.74 -15.15 4.27
CA ALA A 172 -21.20 -13.86 3.86
C ALA A 172 -19.87 -13.62 4.56
N GLY A 173 -18.90 -13.05 3.85
CA GLY A 173 -17.60 -12.70 4.41
C GLY A 173 -17.18 -11.31 3.98
N THR A 174 -16.45 -10.64 4.87
CA THR A 174 -15.91 -9.29 4.69
C THR A 174 -14.49 -9.28 5.22
N MET A 175 -13.59 -8.68 4.45
CA MET A 175 -12.22 -8.42 4.87
C MET A 175 -11.87 -7.00 4.48
N LEU A 176 -11.46 -6.18 5.45
CA LEU A 176 -10.98 -4.82 5.23
C LEU A 176 -9.55 -4.70 5.76
N PRO A 177 -8.54 -4.70 4.89
CA PRO A 177 -7.16 -4.68 5.33
C PRO A 177 -6.75 -3.31 5.92
N ALA A 178 -5.89 -3.31 6.93
CA ALA A 178 -5.35 -2.09 7.57
C ALA A 178 -4.21 -1.45 6.76
N ARG A 179 -3.59 -2.23 5.88
CA ARG A 179 -2.53 -1.81 4.95
C ARG A 179 -2.90 -2.21 3.52
N THR A 180 -2.03 -1.92 2.55
CA THR A 180 -2.26 -2.28 1.15
C THR A 180 -2.41 -3.79 0.95
N VAL A 181 -1.69 -4.61 1.73
CA VAL A 181 -1.84 -6.06 1.77
C VAL A 181 -1.88 -6.54 3.22
N GLY A 182 -2.77 -7.51 3.48
CA GLY A 182 -3.08 -8.03 4.81
C GLY A 182 -2.49 -9.41 5.11
N GLY A 183 -2.49 -9.81 6.38
CA GLY A 183 -2.14 -11.17 6.83
C GLY A 183 -3.38 -12.06 6.98
N ASP A 184 -4.53 -11.45 7.23
CA ASP A 184 -5.78 -12.14 7.44
C ASP A 184 -6.33 -12.79 6.18
N PHE A 185 -7.06 -13.89 6.37
CA PHE A 185 -7.88 -14.49 5.32
C PHE A 185 -9.01 -15.35 5.86
N PHE A 186 -9.98 -15.61 4.99
CA PHE A 186 -10.91 -16.72 5.12
C PHE A 186 -11.03 -17.47 3.79
N ASP A 187 -11.50 -18.71 3.84
CA ASP A 187 -11.88 -19.45 2.64
C ASP A 187 -13.08 -20.38 2.91
N VAL A 188 -13.77 -20.74 1.83
CA VAL A 188 -14.85 -21.73 1.85
C VAL A 188 -14.52 -22.83 0.86
N ILE A 189 -14.34 -24.04 1.38
CA ILE A 189 -13.79 -25.18 0.67
C ILE A 189 -14.93 -26.19 0.47
N ASN A 190 -15.11 -26.71 -0.75
CA ASN A 190 -16.02 -27.83 -0.95
C ASN A 190 -15.29 -29.13 -0.56
N CYS A 191 -15.73 -29.77 0.53
CA CYS A 191 -15.10 -31.00 1.02
C CYS A 191 -15.72 -32.27 0.41
N GLY A 192 -16.77 -32.15 -0.41
CA GLY A 192 -17.54 -33.27 -0.97
C GLY A 192 -18.70 -33.70 -0.06
N GLU A 193 -19.56 -34.58 -0.58
CA GLU A 193 -20.64 -35.24 0.17
C GLU A 193 -21.64 -34.32 0.90
N GLY A 194 -21.84 -33.09 0.41
CA GLY A 194 -22.69 -32.11 1.09
C GLY A 194 -22.03 -31.55 2.36
N LYS A 195 -20.70 -31.46 2.37
CA LYS A 195 -19.93 -30.80 3.42
C LYS A 195 -19.11 -29.65 2.86
N ILE A 196 -19.02 -28.57 3.64
CA ILE A 196 -18.20 -27.41 3.33
C ILE A 196 -17.20 -27.17 4.46
N GLY A 197 -15.95 -26.89 4.10
CA GLY A 197 -14.93 -26.40 5.01
C GLY A 197 -15.02 -24.88 5.11
N ILE A 198 -14.95 -24.33 6.31
CA ILE A 198 -14.79 -22.89 6.55
C ILE A 198 -13.48 -22.70 7.32
N VAL A 199 -12.62 -21.85 6.79
CA VAL A 199 -11.37 -21.43 7.44
C VAL A 199 -11.38 -19.93 7.66
N ILE A 200 -10.89 -19.50 8.81
CA ILE A 200 -10.46 -18.12 9.07
C ILE A 200 -9.10 -18.16 9.76
N ALA A 201 -8.25 -17.19 9.44
CA ALA A 201 -6.88 -17.19 9.92
C ALA A 201 -6.26 -15.80 9.88
N ASP A 202 -5.25 -15.61 10.73
CA ASP A 202 -4.45 -14.40 10.88
C ASP A 202 -2.97 -14.77 10.97
N VAL A 203 -2.17 -14.14 10.13
CA VAL A 203 -0.72 -14.35 10.02
C VAL A 203 0.02 -13.30 10.84
N SER A 204 0.97 -13.76 11.65
CA SER A 204 1.85 -12.88 12.43
C SER A 204 2.57 -11.85 11.54
N GLY A 205 2.65 -10.60 11.98
CA GLY A 205 3.34 -9.54 11.23
C GLY A 205 2.42 -8.85 10.21
N LYS A 206 2.97 -7.98 9.37
CA LYS A 206 2.18 -7.13 8.45
C LYS A 206 2.90 -6.89 7.13
N GLY A 207 2.14 -6.52 6.09
CA GLY A 207 2.68 -6.17 4.77
C GLY A 207 2.98 -7.40 3.90
N VAL A 208 3.94 -7.26 2.99
CA VAL A 208 4.16 -8.23 1.90
C VAL A 208 4.54 -9.63 2.42
N LEU A 209 5.38 -9.72 3.45
CA LEU A 209 5.79 -11.01 4.01
C LEU A 209 4.60 -11.77 4.63
N ALA A 210 3.74 -11.07 5.39
CA ALA A 210 2.51 -11.66 5.94
C ALA A 210 1.55 -12.10 4.83
N ALA A 211 1.38 -11.28 3.78
CA ALA A 211 0.54 -11.63 2.64
C ALA A 211 1.06 -12.86 1.87
N MET A 212 2.38 -13.03 1.72
CA MET A 212 2.96 -14.22 1.10
C MET A 212 2.73 -15.48 1.94
N PHE A 213 2.98 -15.39 3.25
CA PHE A 213 2.76 -16.52 4.17
C PHE A 213 1.27 -16.88 4.27
N MET A 214 0.39 -15.88 4.20
CA MET A 214 -1.05 -16.06 4.07
C MET A 214 -1.39 -16.89 2.82
N MET A 215 -0.87 -16.52 1.65
CA MET A 215 -1.16 -17.23 0.39
C MET A 215 -0.70 -18.69 0.45
N SER A 216 0.49 -18.95 1.00
CA SER A 216 0.99 -20.31 1.23
C SER A 216 0.08 -21.09 2.18
N SER A 217 -0.22 -20.52 3.35
CA SER A 217 -1.08 -21.14 4.36
C SER A 217 -2.45 -21.51 3.80
N ARG A 218 -3.12 -20.56 3.14
CA ARG A 218 -4.42 -20.79 2.51
C ARG A 218 -4.37 -21.91 1.47
N THR A 219 -3.34 -21.92 0.62
CA THR A 219 -3.19 -22.92 -0.44
C THR A 219 -2.99 -24.31 0.15
N LEU A 220 -2.14 -24.44 1.17
CA LEU A 220 -1.90 -25.70 1.87
C LEU A 220 -3.14 -26.21 2.59
N ILE A 221 -3.89 -25.34 3.28
CA ILE A 221 -5.15 -25.71 3.95
C ILE A 221 -6.16 -26.19 2.92
N LYS A 222 -6.35 -25.44 1.83
CA LYS A 222 -7.29 -25.80 0.77
C LYS A 222 -6.94 -27.13 0.12
N GLY A 223 -5.67 -27.39 -0.17
CA GLY A 223 -5.21 -28.65 -0.74
C GLY A 223 -5.38 -29.83 0.22
N SER A 224 -5.05 -29.62 1.51
CA SER A 224 -5.13 -30.66 2.54
C SER A 224 -6.56 -31.03 2.91
N ALA A 225 -7.50 -30.08 2.81
CA ALA A 225 -8.92 -30.26 3.11
C ALA A 225 -9.70 -31.11 2.09
N ILE A 226 -9.15 -31.35 0.91
CA ILE A 226 -9.81 -32.16 -0.13
C ILE A 226 -9.98 -33.60 0.36
N GLY A 227 -11.16 -34.17 0.15
CA GLY A 227 -11.46 -35.56 0.50
C GLY A 227 -12.09 -35.75 1.88
N ASN A 228 -12.72 -34.73 2.45
CA ASN A 228 -13.48 -34.80 3.71
C ASN A 228 -12.64 -35.35 4.90
N LYS A 229 -11.37 -34.91 4.99
CA LYS A 229 -10.51 -35.20 6.15
C LYS A 229 -11.01 -34.48 7.40
N ASN A 230 -10.67 -35.02 8.57
CA ASN A 230 -10.97 -34.35 9.83
C ASN A 230 -10.19 -33.03 9.97
N PRO A 231 -10.76 -32.00 10.62
CA PRO A 231 -10.09 -30.71 10.80
C PRO A 231 -8.70 -30.80 11.44
N SER A 232 -8.53 -31.62 12.49
CA SER A 232 -7.25 -31.79 13.19
C SER A 232 -6.15 -32.37 12.29
N ASP A 233 -6.48 -33.36 11.47
CA ASP A 233 -5.57 -33.97 10.50
C ASP A 233 -5.09 -32.95 9.45
N VAL A 234 -6.01 -32.10 8.98
CA VAL A 234 -5.70 -31.01 8.04
C VAL A 234 -4.72 -30.03 8.67
N LEU A 235 -4.98 -29.56 9.90
CA LEU A 235 -4.09 -28.61 10.57
C LEU A 235 -2.71 -29.22 10.87
N LYS A 236 -2.66 -30.50 11.25
CA LYS A 236 -1.40 -31.22 11.48
C LYS A 236 -0.55 -31.35 10.22
N GLU A 237 -1.18 -31.71 9.10
CA GLU A 237 -0.51 -31.80 7.80
C GLU A 237 0.04 -30.44 7.34
N VAL A 238 -0.78 -29.39 7.45
CA VAL A 238 -0.39 -28.02 7.08
C VAL A 238 0.73 -27.51 7.99
N ASN A 239 0.67 -27.75 9.30
CA ASN A 239 1.72 -27.33 10.23
C ASN A 239 3.09 -27.91 9.82
N ARG A 240 3.14 -29.21 9.52
CA ARG A 240 4.38 -29.87 9.07
C ARG A 240 4.95 -29.20 7.83
N LEU A 241 4.10 -28.91 6.83
CA LEU A 241 4.51 -28.29 5.57
C LEU A 241 4.95 -26.83 5.77
N LEU A 242 4.29 -26.08 6.64
CA LEU A 242 4.68 -24.70 6.94
C LEU A 242 6.03 -24.63 7.66
N VAL A 243 6.28 -25.53 8.62
CA VAL A 243 7.53 -25.53 9.40
C VAL A 243 8.75 -25.88 8.54
N GLU A 244 8.61 -26.80 7.58
CA GLU A 244 9.71 -27.26 6.72
C GLU A 244 10.43 -26.10 5.99
N ASP A 245 9.69 -25.07 5.57
CA ASP A 245 10.20 -23.91 4.83
C ASP A 245 10.09 -22.56 5.61
N ASN A 246 10.01 -22.58 6.95
CA ASN A 246 9.76 -21.37 7.75
C ASN A 246 11.03 -20.62 8.21
N SER A 247 11.90 -20.24 7.27
CA SER A 247 13.09 -19.42 7.59
C SER A 247 12.77 -18.05 8.20
N THR A 248 11.55 -17.55 7.99
CA THR A 248 11.09 -16.24 8.47
C THR A 248 10.58 -16.23 9.90
N GLY A 249 10.36 -17.41 10.51
CA GLY A 249 9.77 -17.53 11.85
C GLY A 249 8.34 -16.99 11.94
N MET A 250 7.61 -16.95 10.83
CA MET A 250 6.23 -16.47 10.75
C MET A 250 5.29 -17.59 11.18
N PHE A 251 4.14 -17.25 11.76
CA PHE A 251 3.14 -18.23 12.16
C PHE A 251 1.75 -17.75 11.78
N VAL A 252 0.80 -18.67 11.75
CA VAL A 252 -0.60 -18.38 11.41
C VAL A 252 -1.53 -19.00 12.44
N SER A 253 -2.33 -18.16 13.07
CA SER A 253 -3.45 -18.63 13.87
C SER A 253 -4.58 -19.04 12.92
N VAL A 254 -5.18 -20.22 13.11
CA VAL A 254 -6.21 -20.75 12.21
C VAL A 254 -7.36 -21.34 12.99
N PHE A 255 -8.59 -21.01 12.61
CA PHE A 255 -9.77 -21.80 12.97
C PHE A 255 -10.28 -22.50 11.71
N TYR A 256 -10.39 -23.84 11.75
CA TYR A 256 -10.90 -24.63 10.63
C TYR A 256 -12.04 -25.54 11.07
N CYS A 257 -13.14 -25.52 10.32
CA CYS A 257 -14.27 -26.42 10.56
C CYS A 257 -14.84 -26.98 9.28
N VAL A 258 -15.48 -28.14 9.40
CA VAL A 258 -16.25 -28.82 8.36
C VAL A 258 -17.70 -28.89 8.80
N VAL A 259 -18.59 -28.35 7.97
CA VAL A 259 -20.03 -28.24 8.19
C VAL A 259 -20.75 -29.22 7.26
N ASP A 260 -21.51 -30.17 7.82
CA ASP A 260 -22.49 -30.94 7.04
C ASP A 260 -23.76 -30.10 6.87
N ILE A 261 -23.99 -29.59 5.66
CA ILE A 261 -25.08 -28.65 5.37
C ILE A 261 -26.46 -29.33 5.34
N ARG A 262 -26.52 -30.65 5.47
CA ARG A 262 -27.78 -31.40 5.53
C ARG A 262 -28.27 -31.57 6.97
N THR A 263 -27.34 -31.72 7.90
CA THR A 263 -27.64 -32.01 9.32
C THR A 263 -27.39 -30.81 10.24
N GLY A 264 -26.55 -29.85 9.83
CA GLY A 264 -26.10 -28.76 10.68
C GLY A 264 -24.97 -29.16 11.64
N GLN A 265 -24.45 -30.39 11.54
CA GLN A 265 -23.31 -30.84 12.35
C GLN A 265 -22.02 -30.14 11.87
N ILE A 266 -21.28 -29.61 12.84
CA ILE A 266 -19.99 -28.96 12.62
C ILE A 266 -18.92 -29.71 13.40
N SER A 267 -17.88 -30.14 12.70
CA SER A 267 -16.62 -30.61 13.28
C SER A 267 -15.56 -29.52 13.12
N TYR A 268 -14.78 -29.21 14.16
CA TYR A 268 -13.79 -28.15 14.10
C TYR A 268 -12.52 -28.46 14.87
N SER A 269 -11.44 -27.78 14.50
CA SER A 269 -10.19 -27.72 15.25
C SER A 269 -9.65 -26.30 15.25
N ASN A 270 -9.07 -25.88 16.38
CA ASN A 270 -8.50 -24.55 16.55
C ASN A 270 -6.97 -24.65 16.64
N GLY A 271 -6.27 -23.86 15.83
CA GLY A 271 -4.82 -23.67 15.87
C GLY A 271 -4.48 -22.27 16.39
N GLY A 272 -4.84 -21.99 17.64
CA GLY A 272 -4.51 -20.74 18.33
C GLY A 272 -5.27 -19.49 17.87
N HIS A 273 -6.41 -19.66 17.19
CA HIS A 273 -7.23 -18.55 16.67
C HIS A 273 -8.39 -18.20 17.61
N ASN A 274 -9.07 -17.09 17.30
CA ASN A 274 -10.21 -16.61 18.07
C ASN A 274 -11.37 -17.61 18.06
N PRO A 275 -12.01 -17.87 19.22
CA PRO A 275 -13.17 -18.74 19.30
C PRO A 275 -14.37 -18.09 18.58
N PRO A 276 -15.03 -18.79 17.62
CA PRO A 276 -16.19 -18.25 16.93
C PRO A 276 -17.36 -17.95 17.88
N LEU A 277 -18.19 -16.98 17.50
CA LEU A 277 -19.40 -16.62 18.25
C LEU A 277 -20.62 -17.33 17.66
N ILE A 278 -21.29 -18.17 18.45
CA ILE A 278 -22.57 -18.79 18.10
C ILE A 278 -23.68 -17.81 18.48
N VAL A 279 -24.61 -17.56 17.56
CA VAL A 279 -25.79 -16.71 17.78
C VAL A 279 -27.04 -17.56 17.55
N LYS A 280 -27.86 -17.70 18.57
CA LYS A 280 -29.12 -18.42 18.52
C LYS A 280 -30.21 -17.58 17.87
N SER A 281 -31.25 -18.25 17.38
CA SER A 281 -32.41 -17.60 16.75
C SER A 281 -33.14 -16.60 17.66
N ASP A 282 -33.08 -16.77 18.98
CA ASP A 282 -33.61 -15.82 19.98
C ASP A 282 -32.74 -14.57 20.20
N GLY A 283 -31.56 -14.52 19.57
CA GLY A 283 -30.58 -13.44 19.70
C GLY A 283 -29.63 -13.60 20.91
N SER A 284 -29.72 -14.68 21.67
CA SER A 284 -28.68 -15.05 22.63
C SER A 284 -27.41 -15.48 21.88
N SER A 285 -26.24 -15.23 22.47
CA SER A 285 -24.97 -15.55 21.83
C SER A 285 -23.94 -16.06 22.84
N MET A 286 -23.11 -16.99 22.42
CA MET A 286 -22.04 -17.57 23.24
C MET A 286 -20.80 -17.85 22.40
N PHE A 287 -19.61 -17.60 22.96
CA PHE A 287 -18.37 -18.01 22.33
C PHE A 287 -18.24 -19.53 22.40
N LEU A 288 -17.78 -20.13 21.32
CA LEU A 288 -17.46 -21.55 21.27
C LEU A 288 -16.28 -21.83 22.21
N THR A 289 -16.39 -22.86 23.04
CA THR A 289 -15.25 -23.33 23.84
C THR A 289 -14.26 -23.99 22.89
N THR A 290 -13.02 -23.51 22.85
CA THR A 290 -11.95 -24.13 22.07
C THR A 290 -10.88 -24.66 23.00
N GLU A 291 -10.47 -25.92 22.82
CA GLU A 291 -9.37 -26.53 23.56
C GLU A 291 -8.22 -26.85 22.61
N GLY A 292 -7.00 -26.52 23.03
CA GLY A 292 -5.78 -26.89 22.31
C GLY A 292 -5.43 -26.05 21.09
N GLY A 293 -4.29 -26.41 20.50
CA GLY A 293 -3.70 -25.82 19.29
C GLY A 293 -2.95 -24.50 19.54
N VAL A 294 -1.66 -24.52 19.19
CA VAL A 294 -0.86 -23.30 18.98
C VAL A 294 -0.97 -22.92 17.51
N ALA A 295 -0.67 -21.66 17.19
CA ALA A 295 -0.55 -21.20 15.81
C ALA A 295 0.36 -22.13 14.98
N LEU A 296 -0.06 -22.39 13.74
CA LEU A 296 0.68 -23.23 12.81
C LEU A 296 1.98 -22.54 12.38
N GLY A 297 3.02 -23.32 12.11
CA GLY A 297 4.34 -22.82 11.72
C GLY A 297 5.24 -22.46 12.91
N MET A 298 4.72 -22.49 14.15
CA MET A 298 5.47 -22.09 15.34
C MET A 298 6.33 -23.21 15.93
N PHE A 299 5.81 -24.44 15.95
CA PHE A 299 6.48 -25.62 16.50
C PHE A 299 6.30 -26.82 15.57
N GLU A 300 7.30 -27.71 15.50
CA GLU A 300 7.26 -28.92 14.67
C GLU A 300 6.13 -29.86 15.10
N GLU A 301 6.03 -30.13 16.40
CA GLU A 301 5.03 -31.04 16.97
C GLU A 301 3.94 -30.26 17.72
N ILE A 302 2.73 -30.23 17.16
CA ILE A 302 1.55 -29.63 17.77
C ILE A 302 0.43 -30.68 17.77
N GLU A 303 -0.24 -30.83 18.91
CA GLU A 303 -1.48 -31.61 19.01
C GLU A 303 -2.69 -30.74 18.66
N PHE A 304 -3.47 -31.20 17.69
CA PHE A 304 -4.76 -30.64 17.33
C PHE A 304 -5.86 -31.64 17.70
N LYS A 305 -6.99 -31.15 18.20
CA LYS A 305 -8.14 -31.97 18.58
C LYS A 305 -9.36 -31.57 17.77
N ASP A 306 -10.17 -32.56 17.43
CA ASP A 306 -11.48 -32.33 16.83
C ASP A 306 -12.55 -32.23 17.89
N HIS A 307 -13.41 -31.25 17.73
CA HIS A 307 -14.58 -31.02 18.54
C HIS A 307 -15.81 -30.93 17.64
N GLN A 308 -16.99 -31.15 18.22
CA GLN A 308 -18.25 -31.13 17.46
C GLN A 308 -19.34 -30.36 18.19
N PHE A 309 -20.20 -29.74 17.40
CA PHE A 309 -21.49 -29.20 17.83
C PHE A 309 -22.48 -29.24 16.68
N THR A 310 -23.76 -29.02 16.96
CA THR A 310 -24.82 -29.00 15.94
C THR A 310 -25.54 -27.66 15.99
N LEU A 311 -25.78 -27.09 14.81
CA LEU A 311 -26.58 -25.89 14.64
C LEU A 311 -28.07 -26.24 14.56
N GLU A 312 -28.88 -25.45 15.25
CA GLU A 312 -30.33 -25.47 15.06
C GLU A 312 -30.72 -24.57 13.88
N PRO A 313 -31.88 -24.80 13.24
CA PRO A 313 -32.38 -23.91 12.19
C PRO A 313 -32.46 -22.45 12.66
N ASN A 314 -31.95 -21.56 11.82
CA ASN A 314 -31.75 -20.11 12.01
C ASN A 314 -30.61 -19.70 12.95
N ASP A 315 -29.85 -20.66 13.51
CA ASP A 315 -28.61 -20.31 14.22
C ASP A 315 -27.58 -19.72 13.25
N ARG A 316 -26.73 -18.83 13.79
CA ARG A 316 -25.60 -18.25 13.08
C ARG A 316 -24.30 -18.55 13.80
N VAL A 317 -23.21 -18.57 13.04
CA VAL A 317 -21.84 -18.60 13.57
C VAL A 317 -21.07 -17.46 12.93
N VAL A 318 -20.40 -16.66 13.76
CA VAL A 318 -19.51 -15.58 13.34
C VAL A 318 -18.07 -16.00 13.62
N PHE A 319 -17.31 -16.17 12.55
CA PHE A 319 -15.87 -16.37 12.57
C PHE A 319 -15.21 -15.01 12.36
N TYR A 320 -14.25 -14.64 13.19
CA TYR A 320 -13.64 -13.30 13.15
C TYR A 320 -12.18 -13.35 13.59
N THR A 321 -11.38 -12.40 13.11
CA THR A 321 -9.99 -12.18 13.56
C THR A 321 -9.93 -11.16 14.69
N ASN A 322 -8.80 -11.09 15.40
CA ASN A 322 -8.61 -10.17 16.52
C ASN A 322 -8.76 -8.70 16.12
N GLY A 323 -8.54 -8.33 14.85
CA GLY A 323 -8.80 -6.97 14.39
C GLY A 323 -10.20 -6.46 14.71
N ILE A 324 -11.21 -7.34 14.76
CA ILE A 324 -12.58 -6.97 15.19
C ILE A 324 -12.62 -6.62 16.69
N THR A 325 -12.08 -7.47 17.55
CA THR A 325 -12.20 -7.33 19.01
C THR A 325 -11.14 -6.42 19.63
N GLU A 326 -9.99 -6.29 19.00
CA GLU A 326 -8.85 -5.50 19.47
C GLU A 326 -8.82 -4.08 18.87
N THR A 327 -9.84 -3.72 18.08
CA THR A 327 -10.03 -2.34 17.63
C THR A 327 -10.24 -1.42 18.84
N MET A 328 -9.46 -0.34 18.90
CA MET A 328 -9.54 0.69 19.93
C MET A 328 -10.30 1.93 19.45
N ASN A 329 -10.99 2.59 20.38
CA ASN A 329 -11.52 3.94 20.18
C ASN A 329 -10.48 5.01 20.59
N ALA A 330 -10.86 6.30 20.55
CA ALA A 330 -9.96 7.41 20.88
C ALA A 330 -9.56 7.47 22.37
N ASP A 331 -10.26 6.74 23.23
CA ASP A 331 -10.00 6.63 24.66
C ASP A 331 -9.20 5.34 25.00
N ASP A 332 -8.60 4.70 23.98
CA ASP A 332 -7.86 3.43 24.07
C ASP A 332 -8.72 2.24 24.60
N GLU A 333 -10.05 2.33 24.54
CA GLU A 333 -10.94 1.24 24.92
C GLU A 333 -11.12 0.25 23.77
N LEU A 334 -11.04 -1.04 24.06
CA LEU A 334 -11.25 -2.11 23.09
C LEU A 334 -12.75 -2.33 22.82
N PHE A 335 -13.10 -2.51 21.54
CA PHE A 335 -14.45 -2.96 21.14
C PHE A 335 -14.82 -4.26 21.87
N GLY A 336 -13.86 -5.20 21.88
CA GLY A 336 -13.87 -6.40 22.68
C GLY A 336 -15.02 -7.37 22.38
N ASN A 337 -15.04 -8.45 23.16
CA ASN A 337 -16.08 -9.48 23.05
C ASN A 337 -17.48 -8.92 23.34
N LYS A 338 -17.59 -7.95 24.26
CA LYS A 338 -18.87 -7.30 24.59
C LYS A 338 -19.42 -6.49 23.41
N GLY A 339 -18.57 -5.72 22.73
CA GLY A 339 -18.96 -4.99 21.53
C GLY A 339 -19.45 -5.91 20.43
N LEU A 340 -18.73 -7.01 20.17
CA LEU A 340 -19.13 -8.00 19.17
C LEU A 340 -20.49 -8.64 19.50
N MET A 341 -20.69 -9.08 20.75
CA MET A 341 -21.98 -9.64 21.20
C MET A 341 -23.13 -8.64 21.05
N GLN A 342 -22.89 -7.36 21.36
CA GLN A 342 -23.89 -6.32 21.18
C GLN A 342 -24.21 -6.08 19.71
N ALA A 343 -23.18 -6.03 18.85
CA ALA A 343 -23.34 -5.82 17.41
C ALA A 343 -24.16 -6.94 16.76
N VAL A 344 -23.89 -8.21 17.09
CA VAL A 344 -24.67 -9.33 16.53
C VAL A 344 -26.12 -9.31 17.04
N LYS A 345 -26.33 -8.97 18.32
CA LYS A 345 -27.67 -8.90 18.92
C LYS A 345 -28.52 -7.81 18.27
N SER A 346 -27.97 -6.62 18.08
CA SER A 346 -28.66 -5.48 17.45
C SER A 346 -29.05 -5.74 15.98
N ASN A 347 -28.37 -6.67 15.32
CA ASN A 347 -28.52 -6.92 13.89
C ASN A 347 -29.12 -8.30 13.56
N LYS A 348 -29.67 -9.02 14.55
CA LYS A 348 -30.11 -10.42 14.43
C LYS A 348 -31.14 -10.67 13.31
N ASP A 349 -31.95 -9.66 12.97
CA ASP A 349 -33.05 -9.79 12.00
C ASP A 349 -32.62 -9.50 10.56
N LEU A 350 -31.38 -9.04 10.34
CA LEU A 350 -30.82 -8.80 9.01
C LEU A 350 -30.52 -10.12 8.29
N ASN A 351 -30.52 -10.09 6.94
CA ASN A 351 -29.99 -11.20 6.16
C ASN A 351 -28.47 -11.37 6.39
N ILE A 352 -27.87 -12.48 5.94
CA ILE A 352 -26.49 -12.81 6.32
C ILE A 352 -25.48 -11.78 5.79
N GLU A 353 -25.72 -11.23 4.60
CA GLU A 353 -24.85 -10.24 3.95
C GLU A 353 -24.88 -8.91 4.71
N GLN A 354 -26.08 -8.40 4.99
CA GLN A 354 -26.29 -7.19 5.79
C GLN A 354 -25.79 -7.37 7.22
N PHE A 355 -25.99 -8.54 7.81
CA PHE A 355 -25.49 -8.87 9.15
C PHE A 355 -23.96 -8.82 9.21
N ASN A 356 -23.28 -9.44 8.25
CA ASN A 356 -21.82 -9.43 8.20
C ASN A 356 -21.26 -8.01 8.01
N GLN A 357 -21.88 -7.22 7.13
CA GLN A 357 -21.54 -5.80 6.94
C GLN A 357 -21.82 -4.94 8.17
N ALA A 358 -22.90 -5.21 8.90
CA ALA A 358 -23.28 -4.47 10.09
C ALA A 358 -22.27 -4.67 11.23
N ILE A 359 -21.73 -5.89 11.41
CA ILE A 359 -20.66 -6.15 12.40
C ILE A 359 -19.46 -5.23 12.15
N VAL A 360 -18.96 -5.22 10.90
CA VAL A 360 -17.81 -4.39 10.51
C VAL A 360 -18.12 -2.89 10.64
N SER A 361 -19.35 -2.50 10.32
CA SER A 361 -19.80 -1.11 10.46
C SER A 361 -19.85 -0.68 11.92
N SER A 362 -20.29 -1.55 12.84
CA SER A 362 -20.26 -1.27 14.29
C SER A 362 -18.85 -1.07 14.83
N VAL A 363 -17.86 -1.84 14.34
CA VAL A 363 -16.45 -1.66 14.72
C VAL A 363 -15.91 -0.31 14.23
N ARG A 364 -16.25 0.08 13.00
CA ARG A 364 -15.87 1.38 12.43
C ARG A 364 -16.55 2.56 13.13
N GLU A 365 -17.83 2.42 13.48
CA GLU A 365 -18.55 3.44 14.23
C GLU A 365 -17.97 3.62 15.64
N PHE A 366 -17.55 2.52 16.27
CA PHE A 366 -16.88 2.56 17.57
C PHE A 366 -15.52 3.26 17.53
N SER A 367 -14.69 2.95 16.53
CA SER A 367 -13.34 3.53 16.37
C SER A 367 -13.34 4.96 15.81
N LYS A 368 -14.39 5.36 15.06
CA LYS A 368 -14.51 6.67 14.42
C LYS A 368 -13.31 6.98 13.52
N ASP A 369 -12.55 8.01 13.89
CA ASP A 369 -11.39 8.52 13.13
C ASP A 369 -10.08 7.85 13.54
N VAL A 370 -10.10 6.91 14.50
CA VAL A 370 -8.90 6.18 14.90
C VAL A 370 -8.46 5.27 13.75
N ARG A 371 -7.19 5.39 13.39
CA ARG A 371 -6.60 4.59 12.32
C ARG A 371 -6.67 3.10 12.68
N GLN A 372 -7.24 2.32 11.78
CA GLN A 372 -7.29 0.86 11.89
C GLN A 372 -5.87 0.28 12.12
N SER A 373 -5.73 -0.47 13.23
CA SER A 373 -4.47 -1.08 13.65
C SER A 373 -4.24 -2.43 12.96
N ASP A 374 -5.29 -3.22 12.77
CA ASP A 374 -5.25 -4.56 12.15
C ASP A 374 -6.37 -4.83 11.16
N ASP A 375 -6.22 -5.87 10.35
CA ASP A 375 -7.22 -6.27 9.35
C ASP A 375 -8.58 -6.60 10.01
N LEU A 376 -9.67 -6.06 9.47
CA LEU A 376 -11.02 -6.37 9.96
C LEU A 376 -11.60 -7.51 9.12
N THR A 377 -11.54 -8.72 9.65
CA THR A 377 -11.90 -9.92 8.91
C THR A 377 -12.96 -10.71 9.64
N CYS A 378 -14.06 -11.02 8.93
CA CYS A 378 -15.09 -11.92 9.44
C CYS A 378 -15.81 -12.67 8.32
N ILE A 379 -16.25 -13.89 8.64
CA ILE A 379 -17.17 -14.68 7.83
C ILE A 379 -18.29 -15.19 8.73
N SER A 380 -19.53 -15.10 8.25
CA SER A 380 -20.73 -15.50 8.97
C SER A 380 -21.47 -16.59 8.22
N LEU A 381 -21.84 -17.65 8.94
CA LEU A 381 -22.71 -18.74 8.49
C LEU A 381 -24.08 -18.59 9.14
N ARG A 382 -25.16 -18.76 8.37
CA ARG A 382 -26.50 -19.03 8.89
C ARG A 382 -26.96 -20.39 8.39
N TYR A 383 -27.39 -21.26 9.30
CA TYR A 383 -27.99 -22.54 8.94
C TYR A 383 -29.51 -22.38 8.87
N ASP A 384 -30.10 -22.65 7.72
CA ASP A 384 -31.55 -22.51 7.48
C ASP A 384 -32.29 -23.84 7.72
N GLY A 385 -31.58 -24.90 8.12
CA GLY A 385 -32.14 -26.24 8.33
C GLY A 385 -32.10 -27.14 7.09
N PRO A 386 -32.55 -28.41 7.21
CA PRO A 386 -32.69 -29.28 6.07
C PRO A 386 -33.70 -28.69 5.08
N ALA A 387 -33.34 -28.62 3.79
CA ALA A 387 -34.26 -28.21 2.74
C ALA A 387 -35.52 -29.07 2.84
N SER A 388 -36.66 -28.42 3.03
CA SER A 388 -37.96 -29.09 2.95
C SER A 388 -38.06 -29.75 1.59
N SER A 389 -38.11 -31.08 1.58
CA SER A 389 -38.49 -31.87 0.41
C SER A 389 -39.93 -31.49 0.09
N GLY A 390 -40.10 -30.49 -0.79
CA GLY A 390 -41.39 -30.17 -1.36
C GLY A 390 -41.96 -31.41 -2.01
N VAL A 391 -43.14 -31.82 -1.53
CA VAL A 391 -44.02 -32.78 -2.19
C VAL A 391 -44.48 -32.19 -3.53
#